data_AF-A0A0F9TXL5-F1
#
_entry.id   AF-A0A0F9TXL5-F1
#
_cell.length_a   1.000
_cell.length_b   1.000
_cell.length_c   1.000
_cell.angle_alpha   90.00
_cell.angle_beta   90.00
_cell.angle_gamma   90.00
#
_symmetry.space_group_name_H-M   'P 1'
#
loop_
_entity.id
_entity.type
_entity.pdbx_description
1 polymer ?
#
loop_
_entity_poly.entity_id
_entity_poly.type
_entity_poly.pdbx_seq_one_letter_code
_entity_poly.pdbx_strand_id
1 'polypeptide(L)'
;MKEKFEFDNDGESMNIYAKAFTRIKYTGKHGSEFDKKHANKHLKIGEMYTIDYTDICAWYTDVYLKEVPNEYFNSVHFENI
;
A
#
# COMPACT_ATOMS: atom_id res chain seq x y z
N MET A 1 -1.95 -31.92 19.90
CA MET A 1 -2.53 -30.56 20.04
C MET A 1 -2.12 -29.81 18.78
N LYS A 2 -3.05 -29.57 17.84
CA LYS A 2 -2.73 -28.79 16.63
C LYS A 2 -2.92 -27.33 16.99
N GLU A 3 -1.84 -26.59 17.14
CA GLU A 3 -1.90 -25.13 17.19
C GLU A 3 -2.47 -24.66 15.86
N LYS A 4 -3.70 -24.15 15.91
CA LYS A 4 -4.25 -23.34 14.81
C LYS A 4 -3.50 -22.02 14.90
N PHE A 5 -2.49 -21.85 14.06
CA PHE A 5 -2.03 -20.52 13.70
C PHE A 5 -3.17 -19.89 12.89
N GLU A 6 -3.99 -19.11 13.56
CA GLU A 6 -4.85 -18.14 12.90
C GLU A 6 -3.90 -17.13 12.27
N PHE A 7 -3.64 -17.29 10.97
CA PHE A 7 -3.06 -16.21 10.20
C PHE A 7 -4.12 -15.12 10.18
N ASP A 8 -3.90 -14.06 10.96
CA ASP A 8 -4.59 -12.81 10.77
C ASP A 8 -4.53 -12.52 9.26
N ASN A 9 -5.69 -12.46 8.60
CA ASN A 9 -5.79 -11.99 7.22
C ASN A 9 -5.49 -10.47 7.24
N ASP A 10 -4.25 -10.11 7.57
CA ASP A 10 -3.62 -8.92 7.00
C ASP A 10 -3.82 -9.10 5.49
N GLY A 11 -4.59 -8.21 4.87
CA GLY A 11 -5.03 -8.39 3.49
C GLY A 11 -3.84 -8.72 2.59
N GLU A 12 -4.05 -9.46 1.51
CA GLU A 12 -2.96 -9.74 0.58
C GLU A 12 -2.32 -8.41 0.15
N SER A 13 -0.99 -8.31 0.27
CA SER A 13 -0.22 -7.16 -0.21
C SER A 13 -0.70 -6.75 -1.61
N MET A 14 -0.77 -5.44 -1.86
CA MET A 14 -1.38 -4.95 -3.10
C MET A 14 -0.76 -5.59 -4.35
N ASN A 15 -1.58 -5.81 -5.39
CA ASN A 15 -1.05 -6.21 -6.69
C ASN A 15 -0.33 -5.03 -7.34
N ILE A 16 1.00 -5.11 -7.51
CA ILE A 16 1.80 -4.04 -8.12
C ILE A 16 1.46 -3.77 -9.59
N TYR A 17 0.82 -4.72 -10.28
CA TYR A 17 0.30 -4.58 -11.64
C TYR A 17 -1.17 -4.14 -11.68
N ALA A 18 -1.72 -3.69 -10.55
CA ALA A 18 -3.07 -3.15 -10.49
C ALA A 18 -3.25 -1.99 -11.47
N LYS A 19 -4.36 -2.02 -12.20
CA LYS A 19 -4.66 -0.98 -13.19
C LYS A 19 -5.08 0.30 -12.49
N ALA A 20 -4.92 1.43 -13.19
CA ALA A 20 -5.55 2.70 -12.82
C ALA A 20 -7.02 2.49 -12.40
N PHE A 21 -7.49 3.32 -11.48
CA PHE A 21 -8.81 3.25 -10.84
C PHE A 21 -9.04 2.06 -9.89
N THR A 22 -8.07 1.16 -9.71
CA THR A 22 -8.14 0.14 -8.64
C THR A 22 -8.04 0.82 -7.27
N ARG A 23 -8.82 0.35 -6.29
CA ARG A 23 -8.76 0.84 -4.91
C ARG A 23 -7.91 -0.10 -4.06
N ILE A 24 -7.09 0.49 -3.20
CA ILE A 24 -6.21 -0.20 -2.25
C ILE A 24 -6.32 0.44 -0.88
N LYS A 25 -6.03 -0.32 0.18
CA LYS A 25 -6.11 0.15 1.57
C LYS A 25 -4.72 0.48 2.08
N TYR A 26 -4.52 1.68 2.62
CA TYR A 26 -3.27 2.06 3.27
C TYR A 26 -3.18 1.45 4.68
N THR A 27 -2.09 0.76 4.98
CA THR A 27 -1.91 0.04 6.25
C THR A 27 -0.99 0.76 7.24
N GLY A 28 -0.12 1.64 6.74
CA GLY A 28 0.97 2.23 7.53
C GLY A 28 2.03 1.24 8.04
N LYS A 29 1.98 -0.03 7.57
CA LYS A 29 2.94 -1.09 7.92
C LYS A 29 4.06 -1.17 6.88
N HIS A 30 5.12 -1.91 7.18
CA HIS A 30 6.29 -2.16 6.32
C HIS A 30 7.06 -0.89 5.89
N GLY A 31 8.02 -1.03 4.97
CA GLY A 31 8.88 0.07 4.49
C GLY A 31 9.84 0.62 5.55
N SER A 32 10.66 1.59 5.13
CA SER A 32 11.55 2.28 6.08
C SER A 32 10.76 3.26 6.97
N GLU A 33 11.36 3.70 8.08
CA GLU A 33 10.76 4.74 8.92
C GLU A 33 10.58 6.06 8.16
N PHE A 34 11.45 6.34 7.17
CA PHE A 34 11.31 7.51 6.32
C PHE A 34 10.06 7.42 5.44
N ASP A 35 9.85 6.27 4.79
CA ASP A 35 8.68 6.03 3.93
C ASP A 35 7.38 6.09 4.74
N LYS A 36 7.36 5.46 5.92
CA LYS A 36 6.23 5.53 6.84
C LYS A 36 5.92 6.96 7.27
N LYS A 37 6.94 7.74 7.64
CA LYS A 37 6.76 9.14 8.04
C LYS A 37 6.29 10.01 6.88
N HIS A 38 6.76 9.74 5.66
CA HIS A 38 6.26 10.41 4.47
C HIS A 38 4.79 10.05 4.24
N ALA A 39 4.46 8.77 4.09
CA ALA A 39 3.11 8.31 3.83
C ALA A 39 2.09 8.76 4.90
N ASN A 40 2.41 8.67 6.20
CA ASN A 40 1.52 9.10 7.28
C ASN A 40 1.24 10.62 7.34
N LYS A 41 1.99 11.46 6.59
CA LYS A 41 1.65 12.89 6.45
C LYS A 41 0.48 13.12 5.49
N HIS A 42 0.28 12.21 4.53
CA HIS A 42 -0.68 12.37 3.45
C HIS A 42 -1.83 11.36 3.55
N LEU A 43 -1.55 10.18 4.10
CA LEU A 43 -2.46 9.04 4.14
C LEU A 43 -2.89 8.71 5.57
N LYS A 44 -4.10 8.19 5.72
CA LYS A 44 -4.68 7.76 6.99
C LYS A 44 -4.77 6.23 7.01
N ILE A 45 -4.27 5.62 8.07
CA ILE A 45 -4.29 4.16 8.24
C ILE A 45 -5.74 3.65 8.17
N GLY A 46 -5.96 2.61 7.36
CA GLY A 46 -7.26 1.98 7.13
C GLY A 46 -8.10 2.63 6.03
N GLU A 47 -7.73 3.83 5.55
CA GLU A 47 -8.43 4.49 4.43
C GLU A 47 -8.09 3.84 3.09
N MET A 48 -9.03 3.96 2.15
CA MET A 48 -8.91 3.46 0.80
C MET A 48 -8.56 4.57 -0.17
N TYR A 49 -7.59 4.31 -1.03
CA TYR A 49 -7.11 5.24 -2.05
C TYR A 49 -7.20 4.63 -3.44
N THR A 50 -7.30 5.49 -4.45
CA THR A 50 -7.46 5.09 -5.84
C THR A 50 -6.13 5.22 -6.57
N ILE A 51 -5.66 4.12 -7.15
CA ILE A 51 -4.45 4.12 -7.97
C ILE A 51 -4.68 5.01 -9.19
N ASP A 52 -3.75 5.94 -9.41
CA ASP A 52 -3.59 6.60 -10.70
C ASP A 52 -2.72 5.74 -11.62
N TYR A 53 -1.49 5.43 -11.19
CA TYR A 53 -0.61 4.46 -11.81
C TYR A 53 0.41 3.91 -10.81
N THR A 54 1.10 2.84 -11.21
CA THR A 54 2.26 2.29 -10.48
C THR A 54 3.52 2.46 -11.34
N ASP A 55 4.62 2.81 -10.70
CA ASP A 55 5.95 2.80 -11.31
C ASP A 55 6.76 1.63 -10.72
N ILE A 56 7.00 0.62 -11.55
CA ILE A 56 7.59 -0.66 -11.12
C ILE A 56 9.08 -0.66 -11.48
N CYS A 57 9.91 -0.70 -10.46
CA CYS A 57 11.36 -0.79 -10.58
C CYS A 57 11.89 -2.14 -10.07
N ALA A 58 13.16 -2.44 -10.33
CA ALA A 58 13.74 -3.74 -9.99
C ALA A 58 13.75 -4.07 -8.48
N TRP A 59 13.75 -3.05 -7.62
CA TRP A 59 13.89 -3.20 -6.16
C TRP A 59 12.83 -2.43 -5.36
N TYR A 60 11.90 -1.73 -6.03
CA TYR A 60 10.79 -1.03 -5.40
C TYR A 60 9.63 -0.84 -6.38
N THR A 61 8.46 -0.53 -5.85
CA THR A 61 7.33 -0.07 -6.66
C THR A 61 6.72 1.13 -5.97
N ASP A 62 6.57 2.21 -6.72
CA ASP A 62 5.91 3.43 -6.26
C ASP A 62 4.47 3.44 -6.75
N VAL A 63 3.58 3.88 -5.88
CA VAL A 63 2.14 3.99 -6.11
C VAL A 63 1.76 5.45 -6.09
N TYR A 64 1.18 5.90 -7.19
CA TYR A 64 0.64 7.24 -7.34
C TYR A 64 -0.87 7.19 -7.13
N LEU A 65 -1.39 8.09 -6.30
CA LEU A 65 -2.79 8.08 -5.86
C LEU A 65 -3.53 9.31 -6.40
N LYS A 66 -4.78 9.12 -6.83
CA LYS A 66 -5.61 10.22 -7.34
C LYS A 66 -5.94 11.26 -6.29
N GLU A 67 -6.11 10.82 -5.04
CA GLU A 67 -6.47 11.68 -3.92
C GLU A 67 -5.29 12.55 -3.44
N VAL A 68 -4.05 12.16 -3.76
CA VAL A 68 -2.83 12.86 -3.36
C VAL A 68 -1.92 13.06 -4.58
N PRO A 69 -2.25 14.00 -5.48
CA PRO A 69 -1.46 14.23 -6.67
C PRO A 69 -0.07 14.77 -6.33
N ASN A 70 0.92 14.39 -7.14
CA ASN A 70 2.35 14.75 -7.01
C ASN A 70 3.12 14.08 -5.86
N GLU A 71 2.49 13.16 -5.12
CA GLU A 71 3.16 12.33 -4.12
C GLU A 71 3.16 10.87 -4.58
N TYR A 72 4.12 10.10 -4.06
CA TYR A 72 4.25 8.67 -4.34
C TYR A 72 4.55 7.90 -3.07
N PHE A 73 4.08 6.66 -3.03
CA PHE A 73 4.16 5.84 -1.84
C PHE A 73 4.64 4.44 -2.20
N ASN A 74 5.50 3.87 -1.37
CA ASN A 74 5.98 2.51 -1.59
C ASN A 74 4.80 1.52 -1.50
N SER A 75 4.69 0.61 -2.48
CA SER A 75 3.59 -0.35 -2.59
C SER A 75 3.45 -1.26 -1.36
N VAL A 76 4.52 -1.50 -0.61
CA VAL A 76 4.49 -2.34 0.60
C VAL A 76 3.59 -1.77 1.71
N HIS A 77 3.18 -0.51 1.60
CA HIS A 77 2.27 0.12 2.56
C HIS A 77 0.79 -0.15 2.28
N PHE A 78 0.46 -0.93 1.25
CA PHE A 78 -0.93 -1.15 0.83
C PHE A 78 -1.27 -2.62 0.70
N GLU A 79 -2.56 -2.90 0.91
CA GLU A 79 -3.16 -4.21 0.71
C GLU A 79 -4.27 -4.10 -0.34
N ASN A 80 -4.54 -5.22 -1.02
CA ASN A 80 -5.76 -5.40 -1.78
C ASN A 80 -6.97 -5.35 -0.85
N ILE A 81 -8.13 -5.13 -1.45
CA ILE A 81 -9.44 -5.24 -0.81
C ILE A 81 -9.98 -6.65 -1.01
#